data_AF-A0A953PY22-F1
#
_entry.id   AF-A0A953PY22-F1
#
_cell.length_a   1.000
_cell.length_b   1.000
_cell.length_c   1.000
_cell.angle_alpha   90.00
_cell.angle_beta   90.00
_cell.angle_gamma   90.00
#
_symmetry.space_group_name_H-M   'P 1'
#
loop_
_entity.id
_entity.type
_entity.pdbx_description
1 polymer ?
#
loop_
_entity_poly.entity_id
_entity_poly.type
_entity_poly.pdbx_seq_one_letter_code
_entity_poly.pdbx_strand_id
1 'polypeptide(L)'
;MHWPTGKNRTRTGMLLALLLVVSVASGKKKTETPPFQYAGGTEQIQQDCGGKLEVSTDALTFKCPSTTLEIPFADITTMEYRPDLSRAVRRLKLQWKVQPHRGGGKKNRYFTILYKEQGQPRAVVLRVEPLVMRPYLAEIELKSGKRVEVFGYEQYE
;
A
#
# COMPACT_ATOMS: atom_id res chain seq x y z
N MET A 1 -2.66 -43.24 -88.31
CA MET A 1 -3.59 -42.36 -87.60
C MET A 1 -3.96 -43.00 -86.28
N HIS A 2 -3.28 -42.68 -85.19
CA HIS A 2 -3.81 -42.90 -83.84
C HIS A 2 -3.07 -42.01 -82.85
N TRP A 3 -3.79 -40.99 -82.41
CA TRP A 3 -3.71 -40.23 -81.16
C TRP A 3 -5.20 -39.85 -80.88
N PRO A 4 -5.64 -39.49 -79.65
CA PRO A 4 -4.82 -39.00 -78.54
C PRO A 4 -5.25 -39.44 -77.10
N THR A 5 -4.35 -39.16 -76.16
CA THR A 5 -4.56 -38.52 -74.83
C THR A 5 -5.50 -39.09 -73.77
N GLY A 6 -4.99 -39.08 -72.53
CA GLY A 6 -5.81 -38.68 -71.37
C GLY A 6 -5.45 -39.35 -70.04
N LYS A 7 -4.22 -39.20 -69.57
CA LYS A 7 -3.80 -39.68 -68.23
C LYS A 7 -4.15 -38.64 -67.17
N ASN A 8 -5.28 -38.83 -66.48
CA ASN A 8 -5.68 -38.00 -65.34
C ASN A 8 -5.69 -38.85 -64.06
N ARG A 9 -4.71 -38.66 -63.18
CA ARG A 9 -4.88 -38.97 -61.75
C ARG A 9 -4.00 -38.06 -60.90
N THR A 10 -4.65 -36.94 -60.54
CA THR A 10 -4.71 -36.33 -59.20
C THR A 10 -3.43 -36.27 -58.38
N ARG A 11 -2.98 -35.02 -58.23
CA ARG A 11 -2.01 -34.50 -57.26
C ARG A 11 -2.45 -34.79 -55.82
N THR A 12 -1.56 -35.34 -55.00
CA THR A 12 -1.68 -35.30 -53.54
C THR A 12 -0.58 -34.38 -53.03
N GLY A 13 -0.88 -33.08 -52.94
CA GLY A 13 -0.04 -32.12 -52.25
C GLY A 13 -0.31 -32.23 -50.74
N MET A 14 0.67 -32.68 -49.97
CA MET A 14 0.61 -32.67 -48.52
C MET A 14 1.05 -31.30 -48.02
N LEU A 15 0.09 -30.40 -47.80
CA LEU A 15 0.31 -29.11 -47.12
C LEU A 15 0.25 -29.36 -45.60
N LEU A 16 1.42 -29.30 -44.96
CA LEU A 16 1.56 -29.38 -43.51
C LEU A 16 1.25 -28.00 -42.92
N ALA A 17 0.03 -27.79 -42.43
CA ALA A 17 -0.34 -26.57 -41.72
C ALA A 17 0.17 -26.62 -40.27
N LEU A 18 1.26 -25.90 -39.98
CA LEU A 18 1.72 -25.65 -38.61
C LEU A 18 0.74 -24.68 -37.92
N LEU A 19 -0.13 -25.22 -37.07
CA LEU A 19 -0.96 -24.44 -36.15
C LEU A 19 -0.08 -23.94 -34.99
N LEU A 20 0.32 -22.67 -35.04
CA LEU A 20 0.90 -21.95 -33.91
C LEU A 20 -0.19 -21.73 -32.85
N VAL A 21 -0.20 -22.56 -31.82
CA VAL A 21 -1.03 -22.34 -30.63
C VAL A 21 -0.41 -21.22 -29.82
N VAL A 22 -0.85 -19.98 -30.06
CA VAL A 22 -0.50 -18.84 -29.22
C VAL A 22 -1.21 -19.02 -27.88
N SER A 23 -0.50 -19.59 -26.92
CA SER A 23 -0.96 -19.67 -25.53
C SER A 23 -0.97 -18.26 -24.95
N VAL A 24 -2.14 -17.62 -24.93
CA VAL A 24 -2.34 -16.37 -24.19
C VAL A 24 -2.28 -16.71 -22.71
N ALA A 25 -1.08 -16.62 -22.13
CA ALA A 25 -0.89 -16.68 -20.70
C ALA A 25 -1.50 -15.41 -20.09
N SER A 26 -2.79 -15.46 -19.75
CA SER A 26 -3.42 -14.47 -18.87
C SER A 26 -2.80 -14.62 -17.48
N GLY A 27 -1.66 -13.97 -17.27
CA GLY A 27 -1.11 -13.76 -15.94
C GLY A 27 -2.16 -13.04 -15.11
N LYS A 28 -2.74 -13.74 -14.12
CA LYS A 28 -3.54 -13.10 -13.07
C LYS A 28 -2.64 -12.03 -12.44
N LYS A 29 -2.89 -10.76 -12.74
CA LYS A 29 -2.34 -9.65 -11.94
C LYS A 29 -2.74 -9.95 -10.50
N LYS A 30 -1.77 -10.34 -9.68
CA LYS A 30 -1.94 -10.41 -8.23
C LYS A 30 -2.40 -9.00 -7.86
N THR A 31 -3.66 -8.84 -7.46
CA THR A 31 -4.15 -7.57 -6.92
C THR A 31 -3.35 -7.37 -5.64
N GLU A 32 -2.24 -6.64 -5.75
CA GLU A 32 -1.34 -6.37 -4.64
C GLU A 32 -2.16 -5.60 -3.60
N THR A 33 -2.39 -6.22 -2.45
CA THR A 33 -3.11 -5.58 -1.36
C THR A 33 -2.36 -4.31 -0.98
N PRO A 34 -3.01 -3.13 -0.92
CA PRO A 34 -2.30 -1.90 -0.66
C PRO A 34 -1.49 -1.97 0.65
N PRO A 35 -0.23 -1.51 0.66
CA PRO A 35 0.69 -1.69 1.78
C PRO A 35 0.26 -0.96 3.06
N PHE A 36 -0.50 0.13 2.92
CA PHE A 36 -1.03 0.93 4.02
C PHE A 36 -2.54 0.95 3.97
N GLN A 37 -3.18 0.94 5.14
CA GLN A 37 -4.63 1.02 5.24
C GLN A 37 -5.02 2.05 6.29
N TYR A 38 -6.01 2.89 5.98
CA TYR A 38 -6.51 3.86 6.94
C TYR A 38 -7.23 3.17 8.09
N ALA A 39 -6.63 3.14 9.28
CA ALA A 39 -7.21 2.47 10.44
C ALA A 39 -8.16 3.39 11.21
N GLY A 40 -7.94 4.71 11.16
CA GLY A 40 -8.77 5.73 11.79
C GLY A 40 -8.03 7.05 11.96
N GLY A 41 -8.72 8.06 12.48
CA GLY A 41 -8.16 9.40 12.61
C GLY A 41 -9.20 10.50 12.82
N THR A 42 -8.71 11.73 12.80
CA THR A 42 -9.52 12.95 12.86
C THR A 42 -10.04 13.39 11.49
N GLU A 43 -9.66 12.65 10.44
CA GLU A 43 -10.09 12.87 9.05
C GLU A 43 -11.26 11.95 8.70
N GLN A 44 -12.13 12.42 7.80
CA GLN A 44 -13.29 11.65 7.35
C GLN A 44 -12.88 10.78 6.15
N ILE A 45 -12.08 9.75 6.40
CA ILE A 45 -11.60 8.80 5.38
C ILE A 45 -12.23 7.44 5.67
N GLN A 46 -12.68 6.73 4.64
CA GLN A 46 -13.28 5.41 4.83
C GLN A 46 -12.31 4.49 5.57
N GLN A 47 -12.80 3.80 6.60
CA GLN A 47 -12.03 2.81 7.33
C GLN A 47 -11.55 1.70 6.38
N ASP A 48 -10.32 1.26 6.59
CA ASP A 48 -9.60 0.29 5.76
C ASP A 48 -9.37 0.75 4.30
N CYS A 49 -9.49 2.06 3.99
CA CYS A 49 -9.09 2.59 2.68
C CYS A 49 -7.61 2.26 2.43
N GLY A 50 -7.36 1.37 1.47
CA GLY A 50 -6.03 0.89 1.14
C GLY A 50 -5.30 1.84 0.20
N GLY A 51 -4.06 2.18 0.52
CA GLY A 51 -3.29 3.19 -0.18
C GLY A 51 -1.79 3.04 -0.06
N LYS A 52 -1.09 4.10 -0.46
CA LYS A 52 0.36 4.26 -0.35
C LYS A 52 0.67 5.42 0.59
N LEU A 53 1.78 5.28 1.32
CA LEU A 53 2.42 6.40 2.01
C LEU A 53 3.59 6.86 1.15
N GLU A 54 3.61 8.14 0.82
CA GLU A 54 4.73 8.81 0.16
C GLU A 54 5.45 9.68 1.20
N VAL A 55 6.78 9.65 1.16
CA VAL A 55 7.64 10.51 1.99
C VAL A 55 8.28 11.51 1.04
N SER A 56 7.84 12.76 1.06
CA SER A 56 8.41 13.82 0.22
C SER A 56 9.59 14.49 0.94
N THR A 57 10.05 15.61 0.39
CA THR A 57 11.07 16.44 1.04
C THR A 57 10.56 17.11 2.32
N ASP A 58 9.26 17.39 2.41
CA ASP A 58 8.66 18.27 3.41
C ASP A 58 7.37 17.72 4.05
N ALA A 59 6.84 16.58 3.60
CA ALA A 59 5.58 16.03 4.08
C ALA A 59 5.50 14.49 4.03
N LEU A 60 4.55 13.96 4.81
CA LEU A 60 3.98 12.62 4.61
C LEU A 60 2.68 12.74 3.83
N THR A 61 2.55 11.99 2.75
CA THR A 61 1.31 11.99 1.95
C THR A 61 0.73 10.59 1.88
N PHE A 62 -0.42 10.39 2.53
CA PHE A 62 -1.20 9.18 2.40
C PHE A 62 -2.18 9.33 1.24
N LYS A 63 -2.08 8.44 0.25
CA LYS A 63 -2.96 8.42 -0.92
C LYS A 63 -3.73 7.11 -0.98
N CYS A 64 -5.06 7.20 -0.95
CA CYS A 64 -5.94 6.09 -1.26
C CYS A 64 -6.98 6.53 -2.32
N PRO A 65 -7.74 5.62 -2.96
CA PRO A 65 -8.60 5.98 -4.09
C PRO A 65 -9.62 7.10 -3.82
N SER A 66 -10.05 7.27 -2.56
CA SER A 66 -11.03 8.29 -2.18
C SER A 66 -10.42 9.63 -1.78
N THR A 67 -9.12 9.69 -1.46
CA THR A 67 -8.54 10.89 -0.82
C THR A 67 -7.02 10.92 -0.88
N THR A 68 -6.49 12.14 -0.82
CA THR A 68 -5.08 12.42 -0.57
C THR A 68 -5.00 13.24 0.70
N LEU A 69 -4.24 12.76 1.68
CA LEU A 69 -3.99 13.45 2.94
C LEU A 69 -2.50 13.75 3.06
N GLU A 70 -2.16 15.04 3.03
CA GLU A 70 -0.81 15.54 3.16
C GLU A 70 -0.60 16.13 4.56
N ILE A 71 0.48 15.73 5.21
CA ILE A 71 0.84 16.15 6.58
C ILE A 71 2.26 16.72 6.51
N PRO A 72 2.41 18.06 6.52
CA PRO A 72 3.72 18.70 6.53
C PRO A 72 4.53 18.27 7.75
N PHE A 73 5.82 18.00 7.57
CA PHE A 73 6.71 17.64 8.68
C PHE A 73 6.76 18.72 9.76
N ALA A 74 6.63 20.00 9.38
CA ALA A 74 6.59 21.12 10.31
C ALA A 74 5.44 20.99 11.34
N ASP A 75 4.32 20.40 10.93
CA ASP A 75 3.12 20.25 11.76
C ASP A 75 3.13 18.97 12.60
N ILE A 76 3.97 17.99 12.25
CA ILE A 76 4.09 16.72 12.97
C ILE A 76 4.70 16.96 14.36
N THR A 77 3.97 16.52 15.38
CA THR A 77 4.37 16.57 16.78
C THR A 77 4.93 15.25 17.29
N THR A 78 4.38 14.12 16.83
CA THR A 78 4.80 12.78 17.28
C THR A 78 4.50 11.75 16.20
N MET A 79 5.40 10.77 16.07
CA MET A 79 5.20 9.60 15.23
C MET A 79 5.50 8.35 16.05
N GLU A 80 4.56 7.40 16.06
CA GLU A 80 4.70 6.14 16.80
C GLU A 80 4.40 4.95 15.88
N TYR A 81 5.23 3.90 15.91
CA TYR A 81 4.95 2.61 15.29
C TYR A 81 4.82 1.51 16.35
N ARG A 82 3.58 1.10 16.62
CA ARG A 82 3.24 0.29 17.81
C ARG A 82 2.18 -0.79 17.51
N PRO A 83 1.96 -1.78 18.42
CA PRO A 83 0.90 -2.77 18.28
C PRO A 83 -0.50 -2.20 18.56
N ASP A 84 -0.55 -1.09 19.29
CA ASP A 84 -1.74 -0.37 19.72
C ASP A 84 -1.49 1.14 19.85
N LEU A 85 -2.56 1.93 19.89
CA LEU A 85 -2.45 3.36 20.20
C LEU A 85 -1.86 3.55 21.60
N SER A 86 -0.82 4.38 21.73
CA SER A 86 -0.21 4.63 23.03
C SER A 86 -1.19 5.23 24.04
N ARG A 87 -0.83 5.12 25.32
CA ARG A 87 -1.59 5.80 26.38
C ARG A 87 -1.54 7.32 26.23
N ALA A 88 -0.46 7.87 25.66
CA ALA A 88 -0.33 9.30 25.41
C ALA A 88 -1.37 9.76 24.37
N VAL A 89 -1.41 9.11 23.20
CA VAL A 89 -2.40 9.40 22.14
C VAL A 89 -3.83 9.30 22.67
N ARG A 90 -4.15 8.23 23.42
CA ARG A 90 -5.49 8.02 23.99
C ARG A 90 -5.92 9.12 24.97
N ARG A 91 -5.00 9.78 25.65
CA ARG A 91 -5.29 10.84 26.64
C ARG A 91 -5.51 12.21 26.01
N LEU A 92 -5.17 12.41 24.73
CA LEU A 92 -5.34 13.68 24.02
C LEU A 92 -6.80 14.05 23.73
N LYS A 93 -7.77 13.15 24.00
CA LYS A 93 -9.22 13.37 23.77
C LYS A 93 -9.52 13.92 22.37
N LEU A 94 -8.85 13.35 21.36
CA LEU A 94 -9.03 13.73 19.96
C LEU A 94 -10.49 13.52 19.51
N GLN A 95 -10.98 14.42 18.66
CA GLN A 95 -12.28 14.29 18.02
C GLN A 95 -12.17 13.30 16.85
N TRP A 96 -12.22 12.00 17.17
CA TRP A 96 -12.15 10.93 16.19
C TRP A 96 -13.35 10.98 15.25
N LYS A 97 -13.11 11.18 13.95
CA LYS A 97 -14.14 11.00 12.92
C LYS A 97 -14.29 9.54 12.54
N VAL A 98 -13.17 8.82 12.56
CA VAL A 98 -13.12 7.37 12.40
C VAL A 98 -12.33 6.79 13.55
N GLN A 99 -12.99 5.98 14.37
CA GLN A 99 -12.38 5.37 15.55
C GLN A 99 -11.39 4.28 15.12
N PRO A 100 -10.10 4.37 15.49
CA PRO A 100 -9.16 3.31 15.22
C PRO A 100 -9.57 2.02 15.94
N HIS A 101 -9.43 0.88 15.24
CA HIS A 101 -9.58 -0.42 15.86
C HIS A 101 -8.73 -0.53 17.13
N ARG A 102 -9.26 -1.16 18.17
CA ARG A 102 -8.48 -1.47 19.37
C ARG A 102 -7.36 -2.43 18.97
N GLY A 103 -6.13 -1.91 18.98
CA GLY A 103 -4.94 -2.70 18.77
C GLY A 103 -4.62 -3.62 19.94
N GLY A 104 -3.47 -4.29 19.85
CA GLY A 104 -2.98 -5.17 20.91
C GLY A 104 -1.95 -6.17 20.40
N GLY A 105 -1.45 -6.98 21.34
CA GLY A 105 -0.42 -7.98 21.07
C GLY A 105 0.99 -7.39 21.09
N LYS A 106 1.95 -8.18 20.61
CA LYS A 106 3.38 -7.84 20.68
C LYS A 106 3.92 -7.19 19.40
N LYS A 107 3.29 -7.44 18.25
CA LYS A 107 3.76 -7.01 16.93
C LYS A 107 3.26 -5.62 16.55
N ASN A 108 4.19 -4.77 16.12
CA ASN A 108 3.86 -3.45 15.59
C ASN A 108 2.99 -3.58 14.34
N ARG A 109 1.98 -2.71 14.24
CA ARG A 109 1.07 -2.70 13.09
C ARG A 109 0.42 -1.36 12.82
N TYR A 110 0.45 -0.43 13.79
CA TYR A 110 -0.15 0.89 13.65
C TYR A 110 0.94 1.95 13.64
N PHE A 111 1.02 2.67 12.53
CA PHE A 111 1.78 3.90 12.42
C PHE A 111 0.84 5.08 12.72
N THR A 112 1.07 5.73 13.86
CA THR A 112 0.28 6.86 14.34
C THR A 112 1.05 8.15 14.14
N ILE A 113 0.45 9.12 13.46
CA ILE A 113 1.01 10.44 13.21
C ILE A 113 0.13 11.44 13.95
N LEU A 114 0.71 12.12 14.94
CA LEU A 114 0.09 13.26 15.62
C LEU A 114 0.62 14.55 15.01
N TYR A 115 -0.27 15.44 14.61
CA TYR A 115 0.08 16.72 14.02
C TYR A 115 -0.85 17.82 14.53
N LYS A 116 -0.49 19.08 14.27
CA LYS A 116 -1.34 20.22 14.55
C LYS A 116 -1.85 20.82 13.26
N GLU A 117 -3.14 21.08 13.19
CA GLU A 117 -3.74 21.83 12.10
C GLU A 117 -4.47 23.02 12.72
N GLN A 118 -4.09 24.24 12.34
CA GLN A 118 -4.64 25.48 12.93
C GLN A 118 -4.57 25.48 14.48
N GLY A 119 -3.49 24.93 15.03
CA GLY A 119 -3.28 24.80 16.48
C GLY A 119 -4.05 23.67 17.17
N GLN A 120 -4.97 23.00 16.48
CA GLN A 120 -5.75 21.88 17.04
C GLN A 120 -5.01 20.55 16.85
N PRO A 121 -4.99 19.67 17.86
CA PRO A 121 -4.37 18.37 17.73
C PRO A 121 -5.19 17.46 16.80
N ARG A 122 -4.51 16.88 15.82
CA ARG A 122 -5.05 15.94 14.83
C ARG A 122 -4.27 14.64 14.86
N ALA A 123 -4.88 13.59 14.34
CA ALA A 123 -4.23 12.29 14.27
C ALA A 123 -4.66 11.48 13.05
N VAL A 124 -3.70 10.74 12.51
CA VAL A 124 -3.91 9.71 11.50
C VAL A 124 -3.28 8.43 11.99
N VAL A 125 -4.02 7.33 11.86
CA VAL A 125 -3.55 5.98 12.20
C VAL A 125 -3.61 5.13 10.95
N LEU A 126 -2.45 4.65 10.50
CA LEU A 126 -2.32 3.74 9.38
C LEU A 126 -1.97 2.35 9.88
N ARG A 127 -2.66 1.32 9.38
CA ARG A 127 -2.26 -0.07 9.55
C ARG A 127 -1.24 -0.44 8.48
N VAL A 128 -0.12 -1.01 8.90
CA VAL A 128 0.99 -1.44 8.03
C VAL A 128 1.81 -2.54 8.70
N GLU A 129 2.17 -3.57 7.93
CA GLU A 129 2.96 -4.70 8.41
C GLU A 129 4.42 -4.31 8.69
N PRO A 130 5.11 -4.94 9.66
CA PRO A 130 6.48 -4.58 10.05
C PRO A 130 7.46 -4.55 8.88
N LEU A 131 7.44 -5.56 8.02
CA LEU A 131 8.36 -5.65 6.88
C LEU A 131 8.16 -4.51 5.87
N VAL A 132 6.91 -4.07 5.70
CA VAL A 132 6.56 -2.95 4.82
C VAL A 132 6.98 -1.62 5.46
N MET A 133 6.81 -1.46 6.77
CA MET A 133 7.12 -0.21 7.47
C MET A 133 8.63 0.04 7.60
N ARG A 134 9.46 -1.01 7.73
CA ARG A 134 10.92 -0.90 7.94
C ARG A 134 11.63 0.13 7.04
N PRO A 135 11.51 0.09 5.69
CA PRO A 135 12.19 1.06 4.83
C PRO A 135 11.74 2.50 5.08
N TYR A 136 10.47 2.71 5.46
CA TYR A 136 9.93 4.04 5.74
C TYR A 136 10.48 4.65 7.02
N LEU A 137 10.83 3.86 8.03
CA LEU A 137 11.28 4.41 9.32
C LEU A 137 12.51 5.31 9.13
N ALA A 138 13.55 4.81 8.46
CA ALA A 138 14.77 5.58 8.24
C ALA A 138 14.55 6.78 7.32
N GLU A 139 13.74 6.62 6.26
CA GLU A 139 13.44 7.70 5.33
C GLU A 139 12.66 8.83 6.00
N ILE A 140 11.64 8.50 6.80
CA ILE A 140 10.83 9.47 7.54
C ILE A 140 11.71 10.22 8.55
N GLU A 141 12.55 9.52 9.31
CA GLU A 141 13.44 10.17 10.28
C GLU A 141 14.44 11.11 9.59
N LEU A 142 15.01 10.67 8.47
CA LEU A 142 15.94 11.47 7.67
C LEU A 142 15.28 12.73 7.10
N LYS A 143 14.08 12.60 6.52
CA LYS A 143 13.37 13.69 5.83
C LYS A 143 12.70 14.67 6.80
N SER A 144 12.10 14.15 7.87
CA SER A 144 11.39 14.97 8.85
C SER A 144 12.31 15.57 9.93
N GLY A 145 13.51 15.00 10.12
CA GLY A 145 14.38 15.32 11.25
C GLY A 145 13.81 14.90 12.61
N LYS A 146 12.76 14.09 12.64
CA LYS A 146 12.05 13.64 13.84
C LYS A 146 12.10 12.13 13.96
N ARG A 147 12.34 11.63 15.19
CA ARG A 147 12.37 10.20 15.48
C ARG A 147 10.97 9.58 15.39
N VAL A 148 10.89 8.35 14.89
CA VAL A 148 9.69 7.50 15.00
C VAL A 148 9.85 6.60 16.22
N GLU A 149 8.89 6.67 17.15
CA GLU A 149 8.91 5.84 18.35
C GLU A 149 8.43 4.41 18.03
N VAL A 150 9.36 3.46 17.98
CA VAL A 150 9.06 2.05 17.68
C VAL A 150 8.95 1.24 18.97
N PHE A 151 7.85 0.50 19.15
CA PHE A 151 7.71 -0.40 20.30
C PHE A 151 8.50 -1.70 20.09
N GLY A 152 9.42 -2.00 21.00
CA GLY A 152 10.18 -3.25 21.03
C GLY A 152 11.04 -3.45 19.77
N TYR A 153 12.27 -2.92 19.78
CA TYR A 153 13.21 -3.03 18.67
C TYR A 153 13.61 -4.49 18.31
N GLU A 154 13.36 -5.47 19.20
CA GLU A 154 13.79 -6.86 19.07
C GLU A 154 12.95 -7.74 18.13
N GLN A 155 11.89 -7.22 17.48
CA GLN A 155 11.00 -8.03 16.64
C GLN A 155 11.31 -7.97 15.14
N TYR A 156 12.50 -7.51 14.78
CA TYR A 156 12.96 -7.40 13.39
C TYR A 156 14.07 -8.39 13.02
N GLU A 157 14.39 -9.32 13.93
CA GLU A 157 15.20 -10.51 13.67
C GLU A 157 14.35 -11.71 13.23
#